data_AF-D5KBM0-F1
#
_entry.id   AF-D5KBM0-F1
#
_cell.length_a   1.000
_cell.length_b   1.000
_cell.length_c   1.000
_cell.angle_alpha   90.00
_cell.angle_beta   90.00
_cell.angle_gamma   90.00
#
_symmetry.space_group_name_H-M   'P 1'
#
loop_
_entity.id
_entity.type
_entity.pdbx_description
1 polymer ?
#
loop_
_entity_poly.entity_id
_entity_poly.type
_entity_poly.pdbx_seq_one_letter_code
_entity_poly.pdbx_strand_id
1 'polypeptide(L)' 'RFGKFTAPDFVGERYGSAVARLIAAVISIAISVIYCVAQFRGLA' A
#
# COMPACT_ATOMS: atom_id res chain seq x y z
N ARG A 1 1.03 -16.14 -13.83
CA ARG A 1 0.55 -14.90 -14.50
C ARG A 1 0.28 -13.84 -13.44
N PHE A 2 1.25 -12.96 -13.16
CA PHE A 2 1.11 -11.91 -12.14
C PHE A 2 0.34 -10.71 -12.70
N GLY A 3 -0.94 -10.91 -13.01
CA GLY A 3 -1.83 -9.88 -13.58
C GLY A 3 -2.27 -8.80 -12.58
N LYS A 4 -1.46 -8.52 -11.57
CA LYS A 4 -1.74 -7.62 -10.46
C LYS A 4 -0.66 -6.57 -10.38
N PHE A 5 -1.06 -5.32 -10.58
CA PHE A 5 -0.14 -4.19 -10.70
C PHE A 5 0.06 -3.43 -9.38
N THR A 6 -0.69 -3.79 -8.32
CA THR A 6 -0.63 -3.08 -7.03
C THR A 6 -0.66 -4.05 -5.85
N ALA A 7 0.06 -3.69 -4.79
CA ALA A 7 0.14 -4.50 -3.56
C ALA A 7 -1.24 -4.79 -2.92
N PRO A 8 -2.21 -3.84 -2.88
CA PRO A 8 -3.52 -4.12 -2.31
C PRO A 8 -4.27 -5.20 -3.09
N ASP A 9 -4.16 -5.19 -4.42
CA ASP A 9 -4.88 -6.11 -5.29
C ASP A 9 -4.33 -7.54 -5.20
N PHE A 10 -3.02 -7.67 -4.91
CA PHE A 10 -2.41 -8.94 -4.54
C PHE A 10 -2.93 -9.47 -3.20
N VAL A 11 -2.98 -8.61 -2.17
CA VAL A 11 -3.47 -8.99 -0.84
C VAL A 11 -4.96 -9.36 -0.88
N GLY A 12 -5.77 -8.60 -1.62
CA GLY A 12 -7.20 -8.85 -1.77
C GLY A 12 -7.51 -10.23 -2.34
N GLU A 13 -6.79 -10.64 -3.39
CA GLU A 13 -6.96 -11.99 -3.94
C GLU A 13 -6.33 -13.09 -3.09
N ARG A 14 -5.19 -12.81 -2.44
CA ARG A 14 -4.53 -13.79 -1.56
C ARG A 14 -5.46 -14.30 -0.47
N TYR A 15 -6.29 -13.40 0.07
CA TYR A 15 -7.23 -13.70 1.15
C TYR A 15 -8.70 -13.76 0.70
N GLY A 16 -8.98 -13.57 -0.60
CA GLY A 16 -10.35 -13.51 -1.13
C GLY A 16 -11.24 -12.47 -0.43
N SER A 17 -10.67 -11.39 0.11
CA SER A 17 -11.36 -10.46 1.01
C SER A 17 -11.21 -9.01 0.57
N ALA A 18 -12.36 -8.36 0.33
CA ALA A 18 -12.43 -6.94 0.02
C ALA A 18 -11.94 -6.05 1.18
N VAL A 19 -12.14 -6.50 2.42
CA VAL A 19 -11.66 -5.79 3.63
C VAL A 19 -10.14 -5.85 3.69
N ALA A 20 -9.54 -7.02 3.43
CA ALA A 20 -8.08 -7.15 3.39
C ALA A 20 -7.45 -6.27 2.31
N ARG A 21 -8.10 -6.17 1.13
CA ARG A 21 -7.70 -5.25 0.06
C ARG A 21 -7.74 -3.79 0.52
N LEU A 22 -8.82 -3.38 1.19
CA LEU A 22 -8.99 -2.02 1.69
C LEU A 22 -7.89 -1.66 2.71
N ILE A 23 -7.64 -2.54 3.68
CA ILE A 23 -6.59 -2.37 4.68
C ILE A 23 -5.22 -2.22 4.00
N ALA A 24 -4.90 -3.09 3.05
CA ALA A 24 -3.65 -3.02 2.30
C ALA A 24 -3.51 -1.72 1.49
N ALA A 25 -4.61 -1.20 0.93
CA ALA A 25 -4.61 0.09 0.23
C ALA A 25 -4.33 1.26 1.18
N VAL A 26 -4.98 1.28 2.35
CA VAL A 26 -4.76 2.33 3.37
C VAL A 26 -3.31 2.32 3.88
N ILE A 27 -2.75 1.14 4.16
CA ILE A 27 -1.34 0.99 4.57
C ILE A 27 -0.40 1.50 3.48
N SER A 28 -0.67 1.16 2.21
CA SER A 28 0.17 1.60 1.08
C SER A 28 0.22 3.13 0.97
N ILE A 29 -0.92 3.80 1.18
CA ILE A 29 -1.02 5.27 1.19
C ILE A 29 -0.26 5.85 2.39
N ALA A 30 -0.45 5.27 3.58
CA ALA A 30 0.24 5.73 4.79
C ALA A 30 1.77 5.67 4.65
N ILE A 31 2.30 4.56 4.10
CA ILE A 31 3.74 4.42 3.83
C ILE A 31 4.22 5.54 2.88
N SER A 32 3.48 5.82 1.82
CA SER A 32 3.82 6.89 0.87
C SER A 32 3.88 8.26 1.55
N VAL A 33 2.88 8.59 2.38
CA VAL A 33 2.84 9.87 3.12
C VAL A 33 3.98 9.96 4.12
N ILE A 34 4.19 8.92 4.93
CA ILE A 34 5.26 8.87 5.94
C ILE A 34 6.63 9.04 5.27
N TYR A 35 6.85 8.35 4.14
CA TYR A 35 8.09 8.47 3.38
C TYR A 35 8.31 9.90 2.88
N CYS A 36 7.28 10.52 2.30
CA CYS A 36 7.34 11.92 1.86
C CYS A 36 7.69 12.87 3.02
N VAL A 37 6.99 12.74 4.16
CA VAL A 37 7.26 13.54 5.37
C VAL A 37 8.68 13.33 5.90
N ALA A 38 9.16 12.08 5.90
CA ALA A 38 10.52 11.75 6.30
C ALA A 38 11.56 12.37 5.37
N GLN A 39 11.32 12.38 4.05
CA GLN A 39 12.21 13.05 3.09
C GLN A 39 12.31 14.55 3.33
N PHE A 40 11.20 15.24 3.64
CA PHE A 40 11.26 16.67 3.96
C PHE A 40 12.10 16.99 5.21
N ARG A 41 12.11 16.10 6.21
CA ARG A 41 12.97 16.26 7.40
C ARG A 41 14.43 15.84 7.16
N GLY A 42 14.69 14.89 6.26
CA GLY A 42 16.04 14.40 5.95
C GLY A 42 16.79 15.23 4.90
N LEU A 43 16.09 16.11 4.18
CA LEU A 43 16.66 17.07 3.22
C LEU A 43 17.00 18.43 3.86
N ALA A 44 16.60 18.66 5.11
CA ALA A 44 16.88 19.88 5.89
C ALA A 44 18.20 19.78 6.65
#